data_AF-A0A928GPD8-F1
#
_entry.id   AF-A0A928GPD8-F1
#
_cell.length_a   1.000
_cell.length_b   1.000
_cell.length_c   1.000
_cell.angle_alpha   90.00
_cell.angle_beta   90.00
_cell.angle_gamma   90.00
#
_symmetry.space_group_name_H-M   'P 1'
#
loop_
_entity.id
_entity.type
_entity.pdbx_description
1 polymer ?
#
loop_
_entity_poly.entity_id
_entity_poly.type
_entity_poly.pdbx_seq_one_letter_code
_entity_poly.pdbx_strand_id
1 'polypeptide(L)' 'MTFKLTAGQYKSLKNYCKARKTTPIKLIKRSIERFTSHYEYEVPAELYLTENQLNLFDLDEMSN' A
#
# COMPACT_ATOMS: atom_id res chain seq x y z
N MET A 1 15.82 -9.10 -0.84
CA MET A 1 14.75 -8.46 -0.03
C MET A 1 14.25 -9.48 0.98
N THR A 2 14.29 -9.19 2.28
CA THR A 2 13.95 -10.17 3.33
C THR A 2 12.94 -9.54 4.30
N PHE A 3 11.74 -10.11 4.39
CA PHE A 3 10.71 -9.68 5.35
C PHE A 3 10.76 -10.55 6.60
N LYS A 4 10.77 -9.92 7.78
CA LYS A 4 10.70 -10.63 9.05
C LYS A 4 9.24 -10.90 9.40
N LEU A 5 8.93 -12.16 9.70
CA LEU A 5 7.64 -12.61 10.19
C LEU A 5 7.85 -13.32 11.52
N THR A 6 6.89 -13.19 12.43
CA THR A 6 6.87 -14.03 13.62
C THR A 6 6.61 -15.49 13.22
N ALA A 7 7.01 -16.44 14.07
CA ALA A 7 6.78 -17.86 13.81
C ALA A 7 5.28 -18.17 13.62
N GLY A 8 4.40 -17.52 14.38
CA GLY A 8 2.95 -17.66 14.26
C GLY A 8 2.41 -17.14 12.93
N GLN A 9 2.85 -15.95 12.50
CA GLN A 9 2.46 -15.38 11.20
C GLN A 9 2.90 -16.29 10.04
N TYR A 10 4.12 -16.81 10.08
CA TYR A 10 4.63 -17.70 9.05
C TYR A 10 3.87 -19.03 9.00
N LYS A 11 3.52 -19.60 10.17
CA LYS A 11 2.70 -20.82 10.25
C LYS A 11 1.31 -20.60 9.66
N SER A 12 0.65 -19.49 10.02
CA SER A 12 -0.65 -19.11 9.47
C SER A 12 -0.59 -18.94 7.95
N LEU A 13 0.43 -18.22 7.46
CA LEU A 13 0.66 -18.01 6.03
C LEU A 13 0.82 -19.33 5.26
N LYS A 14 1.60 -20.27 5.79
CA LYS A 14 1.74 -21.61 5.16
C LYS A 14 0.43 -22.37 5.13
N ASN A 15 -0.32 -22.39 6.23
CA ASN A 15 -1.59 -23.12 6.31
C ASN A 15 -2.60 -22.58 5.28
N TYR A 16 -2.70 -21.26 5.17
CA TYR A 16 -3.54 -20.62 4.15
C TYR A 16 -3.09 -21.01 2.74
N CYS A 17 -1.78 -20.92 2.47
CA CYS A 17 -1.22 -21.26 1.15
C CYS A 17 -1.52 -22.73 0.78
N LYS A 18 -1.41 -23.65 1.73
CA LYS A 18 -1.75 -25.07 1.55
C LYS A 18 -3.24 -25.26 1.24
N ALA A 19 -4.13 -24.62 1.98
CA ALA A 19 -5.58 -24.72 1.79
C ALA A 19 -6.03 -24.17 0.43
N ARG A 20 -5.38 -23.12 -0.07
CA ARG A 20 -5.72 -22.44 -1.33
C ARG A 20 -4.86 -22.86 -2.53
N LYS A 21 -3.99 -23.87 -2.37
CA LYS A 21 -3.05 -24.34 -3.42
C LYS A 21 -2.27 -23.18 -4.06
N THR A 22 -1.76 -22.27 -3.24
CA THR A 22 -0.95 -21.12 -3.67
C THR A 22 0.38 -21.10 -2.93
N THR A 23 1.25 -20.16 -3.28
CA THR A 23 2.54 -19.95 -2.61
C THR A 23 2.54 -18.64 -1.84
N PRO A 24 3.35 -18.50 -0.76
CA PRO A 24 3.46 -17.26 -0.01
C PRO A 24 3.77 -16.05 -0.90
N ILE A 25 4.70 -16.22 -1.85
CA ILE A 25 5.09 -15.16 -2.78
C ILE A 25 3.91 -14.75 -3.67
N LYS A 26 3.19 -15.72 -4.25
CA LYS A 26 2.05 -15.44 -5.12
C LYS A 26 0.92 -14.74 -4.36
N LEU A 27 0.68 -15.15 -3.11
CA LEU A 27 -0.28 -14.50 -2.24
C LEU A 27 0.13 -13.06 -1.93
N ILE A 28 1.38 -12.83 -1.49
CA ILE A 28 1.88 -11.49 -1.15
C ILE A 28 1.77 -10.57 -2.35
N LYS A 29 2.27 -10.99 -3.52
CA LYS A 29 2.18 -10.22 -4.77
C LYS A 29 0.74 -9.84 -5.09
N ARG A 30 -0.19 -10.79 -5.05
CA ARG A 30 -1.62 -10.52 -5.32
C ARG A 30 -2.26 -9.60 -4.28
N SER A 31 -1.87 -9.71 -3.01
CA SER A 31 -2.40 -8.85 -1.95
C SER A 31 -1.91 -7.40 -2.05
N ILE A 32 -0.68 -7.20 -2.56
CA ILE A 32 -0.11 -5.86 -2.75
C ILE A 32 -0.34 -5.28 -4.15
N GLU A 33 -0.81 -6.10 -5.09
CA GLU A 33 -0.96 -5.75 -6.52
C GLU A 33 -1.67 -4.42 -6.72
N ARG A 34 -2.83 -4.22 -6.07
CA ARG A 34 -3.59 -2.95 -6.17
C ARG A 34 -2.83 -1.72 -5.68
N PHE A 35 -1.86 -1.92 -4.79
CA PHE A 35 -1.03 -0.87 -4.20
C PHE A 35 0.29 -0.67 -4.95
N THR A 36 0.61 -1.52 -5.93
CA THR A 36 1.85 -1.43 -6.70
C THR A 36 1.59 -1.19 -8.18
N SER A 37 0.44 -1.63 -8.71
CA SER A 37 0.11 -1.58 -10.14
C SER A 37 0.08 -0.18 -10.73
N HIS A 38 -0.27 0.82 -9.92
CA HIS A 38 -0.35 2.23 -10.34
C HIS A 38 0.92 3.03 -10.00
N TYR A 39 1.90 2.41 -9.35
CA TYR A 39 3.08 3.09 -8.81
C TYR A 39 4.40 2.57 -9.42
N GLU A 40 4.30 1.68 -10.41
CA GLU A 40 5.47 1.07 -11.06
C GLU A 40 6.22 2.06 -11.97
N TYR A 41 5.54 3.08 -12.50
CA TYR A 41 6.11 4.05 -13.44
C TYR A 41 6.08 5.48 -12.87
N GLU A 42 4.91 5.99 -12.49
CA GLU A 42 4.74 7.30 -11.83
C GLU A 42 3.56 7.24 -10.86
N VAL A 43 3.64 7.98 -9.74
CA VAL A 43 2.48 8.17 -8.85
C VAL A 43 1.41 8.95 -9.64
N PRO A 44 0.15 8.48 -9.71
CA PRO A 44 -0.92 9.20 -10.41
C PRO A 44 -1.02 10.66 -9.96
N ALA A 45 -1.05 11.59 -10.92
CA ALA A 45 -1.15 13.04 -10.66
C ALA A 45 -2.35 13.39 -9.75
N GLU A 46 -3.42 12.61 -9.82
CA GLU A 46 -4.63 12.71 -8.99
C GLU A 46 -4.36 12.55 -7.49
N LEU A 47 -3.33 11.82 -7.08
CA LEU A 47 -2.94 11.70 -5.66
C LEU A 47 -2.14 12.90 -5.15
N TYR A 48 -1.53 13.69 -6.05
CA TYR A 48 -0.86 14.94 -5.69
C TYR A 48 -1.84 16.11 -5.60
N LEU A 49 -2.98 16.02 -6.28
CA LEU A 49 -4.03 17.03 -6.30
C LEU A 49 -5.14 16.68 -5.30
N THR A 50 -4.84 16.73 -4.00
CA THR A 50 -5.91 17.09 -3.06
C THR A 50 -6.22 18.57 -3.29
N GLU A 51 -7.36 18.85 -3.94
CA GLU A 51 -7.85 20.15 -4.45
C GLU A 51 -7.80 21.37 -3.50
N ASN A 52 -7.26 21.26 -2.27
CA ASN A 52 -7.36 22.32 -1.27
C ASN A 52 -6.10 22.55 -0.42
N GLN A 53 -4.92 22.00 -0.76
CA GLN A 53 -3.73 22.24 0.07
C GLN A 53 -3.12 23.64 -0.06
N LEU A 54 -3.39 24.36 -1.15
CA LEU A 54 -3.00 25.77 -1.30
C LEU A 54 -3.94 26.69 -0.50
N ASN A 55 -5.21 26.34 -0.35
CA ASN A 55 -6.21 27.12 0.40
C ASN A 55 -6.00 27.09 1.93
N LEU A 56 -5.10 26.24 2.44
CA LEU A 56 -4.75 26.22 3.87
C LEU A 56 -3.89 27.41 4.29
N PHE A 57 -3.16 28.03 3.35
CA PHE A 57 -2.30 29.17 3.65
C PHE A 57 -3.01 30.52 3.44
N ASP A 58 -4.02 30.57 2.57
CA ASP A 58 -4.80 31.79 2.30
C ASP A 58 -5.77 32.14 3.46
N LEU A 59 -6.15 31.16 4.30
CA LEU A 59 -7.04 31.38 5.45
C LEU A 59 -6.33 31.97 6.67
N ASP A 60 -5.01 31.75 6.82
CA ASP A 60 -4.23 32.31 7.92
C ASP A 60 -3.86 33.79 7.67
N GLU A 61 -3.64 34.19 6.41
CA GLU A 61 -3.32 35.58 6.01
C GLU A 61 -4.52 36.54 6.10
N MET A 62 -5.75 36.03 6.18
CA MET A 62 -6.98 36.85 6.32
C MET A 62 -7.42 37.06 7.78
N SER A 63 -6.67 36.54 8.76
CA SER A 63 -7.00 36.61 10.20
C SER A 63 -6.03 37.44 11.05
N ASN A 64 -5.09 38.16 10.42
CA ASN A 64 -4.19 39.13 11.07
C ASN A 64 -4.29 40.52 10.44
#